data_AF-A0A349QZ85-F1
#
_entry.id   AF-A0A349QZ85-F1
#
_cell.length_a   1.000
_cell.length_b   1.000
_cell.length_c   1.000
_cell.angle_alpha   90.00
_cell.angle_beta   90.00
_cell.angle_gamma   90.00
#
_symmetry.space_group_name_H-M   'P 1'
#
loop_
_entity.id
_entity.type
_entity.pdbx_description
1 polymer ?
#
loop_
_entity_poly.entity_id
_entity_poly.type
_entity_poly.pdbx_seq_one_letter_code
_entity_poly.pdbx_strand_id
1 'polypeptide(L)'
;LKEFNDEFVSVEHLLLGILATSDKTSTLLKSQGVTEKDLKTALKELRGNSRVTDQNAEATYNALGKYARNLNEYAESGKLDPVIGRD
;
A
#
# COMPACT_ATOMS: atom_id res chain seq x y z
N LEU A 1 9.75 1.90 13.43
CA LEU A 1 10.14 2.93 12.42
C LEU A 1 11.52 2.69 11.82
N LYS A 2 12.63 2.72 12.58
CA LYS A 2 13.98 2.38 12.03
C LYS A 2 14.02 1.01 11.33
N GLU A 3 13.12 0.10 11.71
CA GLU A 3 12.93 -1.21 11.08
C GLU A 3 12.55 -1.17 9.59
N PHE A 4 11.96 -0.08 9.09
CA PHE A 4 11.55 0.06 7.69
C PHE A 4 12.66 0.63 6.78
N ASN A 5 13.73 1.19 7.36
CA ASN A 5 14.83 1.84 6.63
C ASN A 5 14.35 2.88 5.60
N ASP A 6 13.28 3.59 5.92
CA ASP A 6 12.74 4.69 5.12
C ASP A 6 13.50 5.99 5.41
N GLU A 7 13.71 6.81 4.38
CA GLU A 7 14.36 8.12 4.49
C GLU A 7 13.35 9.22 4.84
N PHE A 8 12.07 9.01 4.53
CA PHE A 8 10.98 9.95 4.80
C PHE A 8 9.86 9.33 5.66
N VAL A 9 9.10 10.20 6.33
CA VAL A 9 7.91 9.80 7.10
C VAL A 9 6.72 9.71 6.15
N SER A 10 6.18 8.53 5.93
CA SER A 10 4.92 8.33 5.18
C SER A 10 3.70 8.21 6.10
N VAL A 11 2.51 8.20 5.51
CA VAL A 11 1.23 8.01 6.22
C VAL A 11 1.23 6.75 7.10
N GLU A 12 1.85 5.65 6.69
CA GLU A 12 1.82 4.42 7.49
C GLU A 12 2.67 4.54 8.77
N HIS A 13 3.71 5.37 8.76
CA HIS A 13 4.43 5.74 9.98
C HIS A 13 3.57 6.54 10.95
N LEU A 14 2.75 7.45 10.42
CA LEU A 14 1.79 8.21 11.22
C LEU A 14 0.75 7.29 11.85
N LEU A 15 0.21 6.33 11.09
CA LEU A 15 -0.75 5.36 11.60
C LEU A 15 -0.17 4.48 12.72
N LEU A 16 1.05 4.00 12.56
CA LEU A 16 1.78 3.29 13.63
C LEU A 16 1.97 4.18 14.86
N GLY A 17 2.32 5.45 14.65
CA GLY A 17 2.44 6.44 15.72
C GLY A 17 1.15 6.64 16.49
N ILE A 18 0.02 6.82 15.78
CA ILE A 18 -1.32 6.95 16.38
C ILE A 18 -1.66 5.71 17.20
N LEU A 19 -1.39 4.51 16.68
CA LEU A 19 -1.67 3.27 17.42
C LEU A 19 -0.82 3.11 18.68
N ALA A 20 0.41 3.64 18.66
CA ALA A 20 1.36 3.58 19.77
C ALA A 20 1.05 4.56 20.91
N THR A 21 0.19 5.57 20.70
CA THR A 21 -0.22 6.48 21.78
C THR A 21 -1.26 5.85 22.71
N SER A 22 -1.64 6.59 23.75
CA SER A 22 -2.70 6.22 24.71
C SER A 22 -3.90 7.19 24.65
N ASP A 23 -4.18 7.76 23.47
CA ASP A 23 -5.32 8.64 23.29
C ASP A 23 -6.62 7.89 22.94
N LYS A 24 -7.70 8.65 22.74
CA LYS A 24 -9.02 8.09 22.40
C LYS A 24 -9.00 7.36 21.05
N THR A 25 -8.21 7.84 20.09
CA THR A 25 -8.10 7.26 18.75
C THR A 25 -7.38 5.93 18.80
N SER A 26 -6.26 5.84 19.52
CA SER A 26 -5.52 4.59 19.70
C SER A 26 -6.35 3.55 20.45
N THR A 27 -7.13 3.98 21.45
CA THR A 27 -8.06 3.12 22.20
C THR A 27 -9.17 2.59 21.30
N LEU A 28 -9.75 3.43 20.44
CA LEU A 28 -10.76 3.02 19.47
C LEU A 28 -10.20 1.98 18.47
N LEU A 29 -9.01 2.21 17.91
CA LEU A 29 -8.39 1.26 16.98
C LEU A 29 -8.13 -0.10 17.66
N LYS A 30 -7.59 -0.09 18.87
CA LYS A 30 -7.34 -1.31 19.66
C LYS A 30 -8.65 -2.03 20.01
N SER A 31 -9.74 -1.31 20.31
CA SER A 31 -11.04 -1.92 20.60
C SER A 31 -11.69 -2.56 19.36
N GLN A 32 -11.32 -2.12 18.16
CA GLN A 32 -11.66 -2.78 16.89
C GLN A 32 -10.72 -3.93 16.52
N GLY A 33 -9.79 -4.30 17.40
CA GLY A 33 -8.89 -5.44 17.20
C GLY A 33 -7.59 -5.09 16.45
N VAL A 34 -7.31 -3.81 16.20
CA VAL A 34 -6.04 -3.42 15.56
C VAL A 34 -4.90 -3.60 16.55
N THR A 35 -3.94 -4.47 16.21
CA THR A 35 -2.70 -4.66 16.97
C THR A 35 -1.50 -4.11 16.20
N GLU A 36 -0.46 -3.69 16.93
CA GLU A 36 0.77 -3.21 16.29
C GLU A 36 1.42 -4.29 15.43
N LYS A 37 1.34 -5.56 15.86
CA LYS A 37 1.89 -6.70 15.14
C LYS A 37 1.20 -6.90 13.79
N ASP A 38 -0.12 -6.92 13.80
CA ASP A 38 -0.90 -7.17 12.58
C ASP A 38 -0.78 -6.00 11.62
N LEU A 39 -0.79 -4.77 12.15
CA LEU A 39 -0.55 -3.57 11.35
C LEU A 39 0.84 -3.62 10.68
N LYS A 40 1.91 -3.91 11.42
CA LYS A 40 3.26 -4.06 10.82
C LYS A 40 3.33 -5.16 9.76
N THR A 41 2.57 -6.24 9.95
CA THR A 41 2.51 -7.36 8.98
C THR A 41 1.82 -6.91 7.70
N ALA A 42 0.63 -6.30 7.81
CA ALA A 42 -0.10 -5.74 6.68
C ALA A 42 0.72 -4.68 5.92
N LEU A 43 1.48 -3.84 6.63
CA LEU A 43 2.34 -2.84 6.00
C LEU A 43 3.50 -3.47 5.20
N LYS A 44 4.10 -4.56 5.71
CA LYS A 44 5.13 -5.30 4.96
C LYS A 44 4.56 -5.97 3.73
N GLU A 45 3.36 -6.55 3.82
CA GLU A 45 2.69 -7.16 2.68
C GLU A 45 2.32 -6.12 1.61
N LEU A 46 1.80 -4.96 2.02
CA LEU A 46 1.42 -3.88 1.12
C LEU A 46 2.62 -3.28 0.39
N ARG A 47 3.74 -3.08 1.09
CA ARG A 47 4.94 -2.43 0.53
C ARG A 47 5.92 -3.40 -0.14
N GLY A 48 5.87 -4.68 0.23
CA GLY A 48 6.89 -5.65 -0.13
C GLY A 48 8.29 -5.20 0.31
N ASN A 49 9.22 -5.12 -0.65
CA ASN A 49 10.60 -4.64 -0.42
C ASN A 49 10.80 -3.14 -0.68
N SER A 50 9.71 -2.39 -0.93
CA SER A 50 9.80 -0.96 -1.25
C SER A 50 10.08 -0.12 -0.02
N ARG A 51 10.88 0.95 -0.20
CA ARG A 51 11.22 1.94 0.84
C ARG A 51 10.81 3.33 0.39
N VAL A 52 10.51 4.20 1.35
CA VAL A 52 10.13 5.60 1.14
C VAL A 52 11.39 6.45 1.11
N THR A 53 11.98 6.58 -0.09
CA THR A 53 13.20 7.36 -0.36
C THR A 53 12.94 8.66 -1.14
N ASP A 54 11.67 9.00 -1.39
CA ASP A 54 11.25 10.22 -2.08
C ASP A 54 10.10 10.87 -1.30
N GLN A 55 10.11 12.20 -1.19
CA GLN A 55 9.02 12.97 -0.56
C GLN A 55 7.68 12.80 -1.28
N ASN A 56 7.71 12.48 -2.58
CA ASN A 56 6.54 12.27 -3.43
C ASN A 56 6.17 10.79 -3.60
N ALA A 57 6.73 9.87 -2.80
CA ALA A 57 6.46 8.44 -2.90
C ALA A 57 4.95 8.11 -2.82
N GLU A 58 4.18 8.91 -2.09
CA GLU A 58 2.72 8.74 -2.01
C GLU A 58 2.01 9.07 -3.33
N ALA A 59 2.55 10.00 -4.13
CA ALA A 59 1.99 10.36 -5.43
C ALA A 59 2.26 9.29 -6.51
N THR A 60 3.31 8.49 -6.33
CA THR A 60 3.68 7.39 -7.23
C THR A 60 3.11 6.04 -6.78
N TYR A 61 2.53 5.97 -5.57
CA TYR A 61 1.84 4.79 -5.10
C TYR A 61 0.73 4.37 -6.07
N ASN A 62 0.75 3.09 -6.47
CA ASN A 62 -0.17 2.51 -7.44
C ASN A 62 -0.28 3.29 -8.77
N ALA A 63 0.81 3.90 -9.25
CA ALA A 63 0.83 4.63 -10.51
C ALA A 63 0.39 3.76 -11.70
N LEU A 64 0.74 2.47 -11.72
CA LEU A 64 0.29 1.51 -12.74
C LEU A 64 -1.23 1.36 -12.76
N GLY A 65 -1.88 1.16 -11.60
CA GLY A 65 -3.34 1.08 -11.53
C GLY A 65 -4.02 2.41 -11.86
N LYS A 66 -3.36 3.54 -11.58
CA LYS A 66 -3.91 4.88 -11.83
C LYS A 66 -3.78 5.35 -13.27
N TYR A 67 -2.68 5.04 -13.94
CA TYR A 67 -2.32 5.62 -15.24
C TYR A 67 -2.16 4.59 -16.37
N ALA A 68 -2.12 3.30 -16.07
CA ALA A 68 -2.06 2.24 -17.06
C ALA A 68 -3.33 1.38 -17.04
N ARG A 69 -3.52 0.58 -18.10
CA ARG A 69 -4.55 -0.46 -18.16
C ARG A 69 -3.88 -1.82 -18.15
N ASN A 70 -4.37 -2.73 -17.31
CA ASN A 70 -3.88 -4.10 -17.27
C ASN A 70 -4.50 -4.90 -18.43
N LEU A 71 -3.75 -5.09 -19.52
CA LEU A 71 -4.24 -5.82 -20.69
C LEU A 71 -4.40 -7.33 -20.44
N ASN A 72 -3.64 -7.90 -19.50
CA ASN A 72 -3.80 -9.31 -19.12
C ASN A 72 -5.16 -9.53 -18.47
N GLU A 73 -5.55 -8.64 -17.54
CA GLU A 73 -6.86 -8.67 -16.90
C GLU A 73 -7.99 -8.46 -17.92
N TYR A 74 -7.78 -7.60 -18.92
CA TYR A 74 -8.77 -7.38 -19.99
C TYR A 74 -8.91 -8.61 -20.89
N ALA A 75 -7.80 -9.30 -21.17
CA ALA A 75 -7.83 -10.56 -21.91
C ALA A 75 -8.51 -11.68 -21.11
N GLU A 76 -8.16 -11.85 -19.83
CA GLU A 76 -8.77 -12.85 -18.94
C GLU A 76 -10.27 -12.60 -18.74
N SER A 77 -10.69 -11.34 -18.64
CA SER A 77 -12.10 -10.96 -18.49
C SER A 77 -12.88 -10.92 -19.81
N GLY A 78 -12.25 -11.26 -20.94
CA GLY A 78 -12.89 -11.25 -22.26
C GLY A 78 -13.28 -9.85 -22.77
N LYS A 79 -12.70 -8.79 -22.18
CA LYS A 79 -12.93 -7.38 -22.55
C LYS A 79 -11.97 -6.88 -23.62
N LEU A 80 -11.05 -7.72 -24.08
CA LEU A 80 -10.10 -7.40 -25.14
C LEU A 80 -10.64 -7.94 -26.47
N ASP A 81 -10.76 -7.07 -27.48
CA ASP A 81 -11.19 -7.49 -28.81
C ASP A 81 -10.16 -8.45 -29.45
N PRO A 82 -10.61 -9.47 -30.19
CA PRO A 82 -9.71 -10.42 -30.84
C PRO A 82 -8.87 -9.72 -31.92
N VAL A 83 -7.56 -9.96 -31.90
CA VAL A 83 -6.65 -9.42 -32.91
C VAL A 83 -6.68 -10.32 -34.14
N ILE A 84 -7.02 -9.76 -35.31
CA ILE A 84 -7.10 -10.48 -36.60
C ILE A 84 -5.81 -10.25 -37.39
N GLY A 85 -5.30 -11.29 -38.07
CA GLY A 85 -4.12 -11.20 -38.96
C GLY A 85 -2.78 -11.27 -38.24
N ARG A 86 -2.71 -12.08 -37.18
CA ARG A 86 -1.49 -12.32 -36.40
C ARG A 86 -0.92 -13.74 -36.52
N ASP A 87 -1.42 -14.51 -37.48
CA ASP A 87 -0.77 -15.71 -38.02
C ASP A 87 -0.06 -15.38 -39.34
#